data_AF-A0A1V5FR96-F1
#
_entry.id   AF-A0A1V5FR96-F1
#
_cell.length_a   1.000
_cell.length_b   1.000
_cell.length_c   1.000
_cell.angle_alpha   90.00
_cell.angle_beta   90.00
_cell.angle_gamma   90.00
#
_symmetry.space_group_name_H-M   'P 1'
#
loop_
_entity.id
_entity.type
_entity.pdbx_description
1 polymer ?
#
loop_
_entity_poly.entity_id
_entity_poly.type
_entity_poly.pdbx_seq_one_letter_code
_entity_poly.pdbx_strand_id
1 'polypeptide(L)'
;MSLIAYEGGQHLVGIFGVENNNAITDLLTSANRDPRMGEAYAAYLSQWKAQGGELFVNFTASGDYSKWGSWGAVEFLDQPNTPKQQALREFGLSHPCWWAGCAD
;
A
#
# COMPACT_ATOMS: atom_id res chain seq x y z
N MET A 1 -2.93 -23.83 7.58
CA MET A 1 -3.28 -22.57 8.27
C MET A 1 -3.06 -21.46 7.26
N SER A 2 -4.06 -20.64 6.99
CA SER A 2 -3.96 -19.54 6.01
C SER A 2 -3.12 -18.40 6.57
N LEU A 3 -2.21 -17.85 5.75
CA LEU A 3 -1.48 -16.63 6.05
C LEU A 3 -2.23 -15.45 5.40
N ILE A 4 -2.90 -14.65 6.21
CA ILE A 4 -3.67 -13.48 5.76
C ILE A 4 -3.09 -12.20 6.36
N ALA A 5 -3.18 -11.11 5.60
CA ALA A 5 -2.84 -9.77 6.10
C ALA A 5 -4.12 -8.95 6.28
N TYR A 6 -4.31 -8.41 7.48
CA TYR A 6 -5.29 -7.39 7.78
C TYR A 6 -4.55 -6.06 7.94
N GLU A 7 -4.99 -5.02 7.23
CA GLU A 7 -4.38 -3.68 7.24
C GLU A 7 -2.92 -3.63 6.75
N GLY A 8 -2.63 -4.33 5.66
CA GLY A 8 -1.32 -4.29 5.03
C GLY A 8 -1.04 -2.98 4.28
N GLY A 9 0.26 -2.67 4.10
CA GLY A 9 0.74 -1.50 3.38
C GLY A 9 2.05 -0.98 3.94
N GLN A 10 2.57 0.09 3.35
CA GLN A 10 3.72 0.82 3.88
C GLN A 10 3.38 1.55 5.19
N HIS A 11 4.35 1.71 6.10
CA HIS A 11 4.20 2.41 7.39
C HIS A 11 5.26 3.52 7.57
N LEU A 12 5.45 4.35 6.55
CA LEU A 12 6.31 5.53 6.55
C LEU A 12 5.57 6.70 7.20
N VAL A 13 5.85 6.92 8.49
CA VAL A 13 5.31 8.05 9.26
C VAL A 13 6.32 8.49 10.32
N GLY A 14 6.29 9.77 10.70
CA GLY A 14 7.01 10.23 11.88
C GLY A 14 6.36 9.68 13.15
N ILE A 15 7.17 9.26 14.11
CA ILE A 15 6.71 8.78 15.43
C ILE A 15 7.54 9.41 16.54
N PHE A 16 7.02 9.37 17.77
CA PHE A 16 7.70 9.87 18.98
C PHE A 16 8.14 11.34 18.88
N GLY A 17 7.31 12.19 18.27
CA GLY A 17 7.55 13.62 18.09
C GLY A 17 8.06 13.98 16.69
N VAL A 18 8.59 13.02 15.93
CA VAL A 18 9.06 13.23 14.55
C VAL A 18 7.91 13.62 13.61
N GLU A 19 6.66 13.26 13.92
CA GLU A 19 5.49 13.70 13.17
C GLU A 19 5.33 15.23 13.14
N ASN A 20 5.95 15.95 14.08
CA ASN A 20 5.93 17.43 14.09
C ASN A 20 7.11 18.05 13.34
N ASN A 21 7.95 17.25 12.69
CA ASN A 21 8.99 17.73 11.79
C ASN A 21 8.48 17.77 10.34
N ASN A 22 8.15 18.97 9.87
CA ASN A 22 7.61 19.18 8.52
C ASN A 22 8.52 18.63 7.41
N ALA A 23 9.85 18.75 7.54
CA ALA A 23 10.76 18.24 6.53
C ALA A 23 10.68 16.71 6.38
N ILE A 24 10.42 16.00 7.48
CA ILE A 24 10.18 14.55 7.44
C ILE A 24 8.80 14.25 6.86
N THR A 25 7.76 14.97 7.27
CA THR A 25 6.42 14.81 6.67
C THR A 25 6.45 15.01 5.16
N ASP A 26 7.14 16.04 4.67
CA ASP A 26 7.28 16.35 3.26
C ASP A 26 8.06 15.25 2.52
N LEU A 27 9.13 14.74 3.13
CA LEU A 27 9.92 13.64 2.58
C LEU A 27 9.08 12.37 2.42
N LEU A 28 8.36 11.95 3.48
CA LEU A 28 7.58 10.71 3.48
C LEU A 28 6.35 10.82 2.56
N THR A 29 5.72 11.99 2.50
CA THR A 29 4.63 12.30 1.56
C THR A 29 5.14 12.21 0.12
N SER A 30 6.30 12.83 -0.18
CA SER A 30 6.93 12.78 -1.50
C SER A 30 7.30 11.36 -1.90
N ALA A 31 7.85 10.58 -0.96
CA ALA A 31 8.16 9.17 -1.20
C ALA A 31 6.93 8.35 -1.59
N ASN A 32 5.75 8.63 -1.00
CA ASN A 32 4.50 7.95 -1.36
C ASN A 32 3.95 8.33 -2.74
N ARG A 33 4.30 9.50 -3.26
CA ARG A 33 3.90 9.99 -4.59
C ARG A 33 4.89 9.64 -5.70
N ASP A 34 6.11 9.27 -5.34
CA ASP A 34 7.16 8.87 -6.28
C ASP A 34 6.80 7.54 -6.97
N PRO A 35 7.03 7.40 -8.29
CA PRO A 35 6.77 6.15 -9.01
C PRO A 35 7.43 4.91 -8.39
N ARG A 36 8.59 5.07 -7.72
CA ARG A 36 9.29 3.98 -7.04
C ARG A 36 8.49 3.38 -5.88
N MET A 37 7.49 4.08 -5.34
CA MET A 37 6.55 3.50 -4.38
C MET A 37 5.69 2.40 -5.01
N GLY A 38 5.31 2.56 -6.28
CA GLY A 38 4.61 1.53 -7.04
C GLY A 38 5.47 0.29 -7.25
N GLU A 39 6.74 0.49 -7.62
CA GLU A 39 7.73 -0.60 -7.73
C GLU A 39 7.91 -1.34 -6.41
N ALA A 40 8.01 -0.61 -5.29
CA ALA A 40 8.12 -1.18 -3.95
C ALA A 40 6.88 -1.99 -3.57
N TYR A 41 5.66 -1.49 -3.86
CA TYR A 41 4.42 -2.21 -3.62
C TYR A 41 4.31 -3.48 -4.49
N ALA A 42 4.70 -3.41 -5.77
CA ALA A 42 4.70 -4.56 -6.66
C ALA A 42 5.64 -5.67 -6.15
N ALA A 43 6.85 -5.30 -5.73
CA ALA A 43 7.80 -6.23 -5.12
C ALA A 43 7.27 -6.81 -3.80
N TYR A 44 6.67 -5.97 -2.94
CA TYR A 44 6.08 -6.38 -1.68
C TYR A 44 4.96 -7.42 -1.87
N LEU A 45 4.00 -7.17 -2.74
CA LEU A 45 2.87 -8.06 -3.01
C LEU A 45 3.32 -9.36 -3.70
N SER A 46 4.27 -9.26 -4.64
CA SER A 46 4.88 -10.44 -5.27
C SER A 46 5.51 -11.36 -4.23
N GLN A 47 6.27 -10.79 -3.28
CA GLN A 47 6.88 -11.55 -2.20
C GLN A 47 5.85 -12.09 -1.20
N TRP A 48 4.80 -11.34 -0.88
CA TRP A 48 3.69 -11.83 -0.05
C TRP A 48 3.14 -13.15 -0.60
N LYS A 49 2.80 -13.17 -1.89
CA LYS A 49 2.34 -14.38 -2.59
C LYS A 49 3.41 -15.48 -2.59
N ALA A 50 4.67 -15.15 -2.89
CA ALA A 50 5.75 -16.13 -2.96
C ALA A 50 6.03 -16.82 -1.60
N GLN A 51 5.76 -16.15 -0.48
CA GLN A 51 5.90 -16.69 0.87
C GLN A 51 4.64 -17.43 1.37
N GLY A 52 3.68 -17.72 0.49
CA GLY A 52 2.45 -18.44 0.84
C GLY A 52 1.35 -17.56 1.44
N GLY A 53 1.45 -16.24 1.27
CA GLY A 53 0.38 -15.31 1.62
C GLY A 53 -0.86 -15.50 0.73
N GLU A 54 -2.02 -15.51 1.36
CA GLU A 54 -3.34 -15.59 0.74
C GLU A 54 -3.95 -14.17 0.68
N LEU A 55 -5.14 -13.98 1.26
CA LEU A 55 -5.83 -12.69 1.30
C LEU A 55 -4.95 -11.58 1.90
N PHE A 56 -4.84 -10.49 1.14
CA PHE A 56 -4.18 -9.26 1.55
C PHE A 56 -5.17 -8.09 1.56
N VAL A 57 -5.49 -7.59 2.75
CA VAL A 57 -6.36 -6.42 2.91
C VAL A 57 -5.49 -5.17 3.05
N ASN A 58 -5.40 -4.35 2.00
CA ASN A 58 -4.73 -3.06 2.10
C ASN A 58 -5.51 -2.13 3.03
N PHE A 59 -4.82 -1.44 3.95
CA PHE A 59 -5.44 -0.71 5.04
C PHE A 59 -6.48 0.35 4.61
N THR A 60 -6.21 1.14 3.58
CA THR A 60 -7.09 2.26 3.22
C THR A 60 -7.16 2.47 1.71
N ALA A 61 -8.37 2.57 1.17
CA ALA A 61 -8.59 2.86 -0.24
C ALA A 61 -8.32 4.33 -0.57
N SER A 62 -8.92 5.27 0.17
CA SER A 62 -8.77 6.72 -0.02
C SER A 62 -8.48 7.42 1.30
N GLY A 63 -7.55 8.37 1.30
CA GLY A 63 -7.28 9.24 2.44
C GLY A 63 -6.07 10.14 2.20
N ASP A 64 -6.23 11.43 2.51
CA ASP A 64 -5.20 12.45 2.35
C ASP A 64 -3.91 12.11 3.11
N TYR A 65 -2.78 12.53 2.53
CA TYR A 65 -1.48 12.38 3.15
C TYR A 65 -1.20 13.52 4.12
N SER A 66 -0.75 13.18 5.32
CA SER A 66 -0.44 14.16 6.36
C SER A 66 0.67 13.67 7.28
N LYS A 67 1.00 14.47 8.30
CA LYS A 67 1.90 14.03 9.37
C LYS A 67 1.43 12.78 10.12
N TRP A 68 0.14 12.46 10.05
CA TRP A 68 -0.45 11.26 10.64
C TRP A 68 -0.39 10.05 9.70
N GLY A 69 0.24 10.20 8.54
CA GLY A 69 0.54 9.13 7.59
C GLY A 69 0.00 9.36 6.19
N SER A 70 0.41 8.46 5.30
CA SER A 70 0.06 8.45 3.88
C SER A 70 -0.56 7.09 3.52
N TRP A 71 -1.71 6.78 4.12
CA TRP A 71 -2.28 5.43 4.10
C TRP A 71 -3.04 5.11 2.82
N GLY A 72 -3.86 6.04 2.34
CA GLY A 72 -4.75 5.84 1.20
C GLY A 72 -3.99 5.38 -0.04
N ALA A 73 -4.52 4.37 -0.74
CA ALA A 73 -4.02 4.03 -2.07
C ALA A 73 -4.16 5.25 -3.01
N VAL A 74 -5.24 6.01 -2.85
CA VAL A 74 -5.42 7.38 -3.38
C VAL A 74 -5.60 8.38 -2.23
N GLU A 75 -5.34 9.66 -2.50
CA GLU A 75 -5.58 10.77 -1.58
C GLU A 75 -7.08 11.15 -1.62
N PHE A 76 -7.67 11.18 -2.82
CA PHE A 76 -9.08 11.47 -3.08
C PHE A 76 -9.67 10.52 -4.14
N LEU A 77 -10.99 10.34 -4.13
CA LEU A 77 -11.67 9.23 -4.82
C LEU A 77 -11.48 9.19 -6.34
N ASP A 78 -11.43 10.35 -6.99
CA ASP A 78 -11.25 10.48 -8.44
C ASP A 78 -9.79 10.72 -8.86
N GLN A 79 -8.83 10.58 -7.93
CA GLN A 79 -7.41 10.69 -8.25
C GLN A 79 -7.01 9.55 -9.19
N PRO A 80 -6.56 9.86 -10.42
CA PRO A 80 -6.10 8.83 -11.32
C PRO A 80 -4.66 8.44 -11.01
N ASN A 81 -4.32 7.18 -11.27
CA ASN A 81 -2.95 6.75 -11.54
C ASN A 81 -1.94 7.02 -10.41
N THR A 82 -2.31 6.78 -9.15
CA THR A 82 -1.33 6.85 -8.06
C THR A 82 -0.45 5.59 -8.04
N PRO A 83 0.81 5.68 -7.59
CA PRO A 83 1.72 4.53 -7.59
C PRO A 83 1.18 3.33 -6.80
N LYS A 84 0.60 3.57 -5.61
CA LYS A 84 0.02 2.51 -4.76
C LYS A 84 -1.25 1.91 -5.38
N GLN A 85 -2.16 2.74 -5.90
CA GLN A 85 -3.39 2.26 -6.53
C GLN A 85 -3.08 1.38 -7.74
N GLN A 86 -2.14 1.79 -8.59
CA GLN A 86 -1.74 1.01 -9.76
C GLN A 86 -1.19 -0.35 -9.37
N ALA A 87 -0.20 -0.39 -8.46
CA ALA A 87 0.39 -1.65 -8.01
C ALA A 87 -0.64 -2.59 -7.37
N LEU A 88 -1.54 -2.08 -6.52
CA LEU A 88 -2.60 -2.87 -5.90
C LEU A 88 -3.59 -3.42 -6.94
N ARG A 89 -4.04 -2.58 -7.88
CA ARG A 89 -4.99 -2.99 -8.92
C ARG A 89 -4.37 -3.99 -9.89
N GLU A 90 -3.17 -3.71 -10.37
CA GLU A 90 -2.45 -4.59 -11.30
C GLU A 90 -2.18 -5.95 -10.66
N PHE A 91 -1.76 -5.98 -9.39
CA PHE A 91 -1.53 -7.22 -8.67
C PHE A 91 -2.83 -8.04 -8.52
N GLY A 92 -3.93 -7.41 -8.10
CA GLY A 92 -5.23 -8.08 -7.95
C GLY A 92 -5.79 -8.59 -9.27
N LEU A 93 -5.70 -7.80 -10.35
CA LEU A 93 -6.18 -8.20 -11.69
C LEU A 93 -5.33 -9.29 -12.33
N SER A 94 -4.01 -9.31 -12.09
CA SER A 94 -3.11 -10.35 -12.61
C SER A 94 -3.14 -11.65 -11.79
N HIS A 95 -3.77 -11.63 -10.62
CA HIS A 95 -3.84 -12.76 -9.71
C HIS A 95 -5.23 -12.86 -9.04
N PRO A 96 -6.31 -13.12 -9.80
CA PRO A 96 -7.67 -13.13 -9.24
C PRO A 96 -7.84 -14.19 -8.13
N CYS A 97 -7.24 -15.37 -8.31
CA CYS A 97 -7.18 -16.43 -7.30
C CYS A 97 -5.89 -17.24 -7.41
N TRP A 98 -5.08 -17.30 -6.34
CA TRP A 98 -3.80 -18.04 -6.34
C TRP A 98 -3.59 -18.98 -5.15
N TRP A 99 -4.55 -19.10 -4.24
CA TRP A 99 -4.50 -20.02 -3.11
C TRP A 99 -5.67 -21.01 -3.14
N ALA A 100 -5.53 -22.11 -2.39
CA ALA A 100 -6.54 -23.17 -2.35
C ALA A 100 -7.86 -22.66 -1.77
N GLY A 101 -8.97 -22.92 -2.48
CA GLY A 101 -10.30 -22.50 -2.06
C GLY A 101 -10.65 -21.04 -2.37
N CYS A 102 -9.77 -20.31 -3.06
CA CYS A 102 -10.15 -19.04 -3.68
C CYS A 102 -11.11 -19.31 -4.84
N ALA A 103 -12.22 -18.56 -4.89
CA ALA A 103 -13.21 -18.63 -5.96
C ALA A 103 -13.47 -17.21 -6.48
N ASP A 104 -13.58 -17.09 -7.81
CA ASP A 104 -13.90 -15.86 -8.54
C ASP A 104 -15.37 -15.43 -8.37
#